data_AF-A0A248TJQ2-F1
#
_entry.id   AF-A0A248TJQ2-F1
#
_cell.length_a   1.000
_cell.length_b   1.000
_cell.length_c   1.000
_cell.angle_alpha   90.00
_cell.angle_beta   90.00
_cell.angle_gamma   90.00
#
_symmetry.space_group_name_H-M   'P 1'
#
loop_
_entity.id
_entity.type
_entity.pdbx_description
1 polymer ?
#
loop_
_entity_poly.entity_id
_entity_poly.type
_entity_poly.pdbx_seq_one_letter_code
_entity_poly.pdbx_strand_id
1 'polypeptide(L)'
;MCLKLEKELIYDRNENYLNITDENQYDFATLIYTVIMALLHLLTEKNYYNIFLEVLKKGGSFFLDVFTEHKYNVFTESNNWYFRNNGGFWSPEGYIELNQNLNYDGYTSLEQTTIITIKHPRVLPLFHL
;
A
#
# COMPACT_ATOMS: atom_id res chain seq x y z
N MET A 1 9.80 2.26 17.38
CA MET A 1 8.96 3.31 18.01
C MET A 1 7.54 2.75 18.07
N CYS A 2 7.00 2.51 19.26
CA CYS A 2 5.66 1.94 19.43
C CYS A 2 4.70 3.13 19.59
N LEU A 3 3.91 3.44 18.56
CA LEU A 3 2.87 4.46 18.65
C LEU A 3 1.73 3.90 19.51
N LYS A 4 1.72 4.27 20.79
CA LYS A 4 0.62 3.95 21.69
C LYS A 4 -0.47 4.99 21.42
N LEU A 5 -1.40 4.66 20.53
CA LEU A 5 -2.59 5.46 20.31
C LEU A 5 -3.50 5.30 21.54
N GLU A 6 -3.51 6.31 22.40
CA GLU A 6 -4.52 6.41 23.46
C GLU A 6 -5.89 6.57 22.80
N LYS A 7 -6.89 5.85 23.32
CA LYS A 7 -8.25 5.81 22.76
C LYS A 7 -9.00 7.12 23.01
N GLU A 8 -8.60 8.19 22.34
CA GLU A 8 -9.46 9.34 22.14
C GLU A 8 -10.15 9.19 20.79
N LEU A 9 -11.49 9.09 20.82
CA LEU A 9 -12.44 9.21 19.72
C LEU A 9 -11.89 8.90 18.32
N ILE A 10 -11.87 7.62 17.95
CA ILE A 10 -11.59 7.20 16.57
C ILE A 10 -12.84 7.49 15.74
N TYR A 11 -12.77 8.50 14.88
CA TYR A 11 -13.75 8.74 13.82
C TYR A 11 -13.26 8.07 12.54
N ASP A 12 -14.05 7.14 12.00
CA ASP A 12 -13.78 6.50 10.72
C ASP A 12 -14.51 7.25 9.60
N ARG A 13 -13.78 7.64 8.54
CA ARG A 13 -14.30 8.31 7.34
C ARG A 13 -13.99 7.43 6.13
N ASN A 14 -15.04 6.99 5.44
CA ASN A 14 -14.90 6.29 4.16
C ASN A 14 -14.94 7.30 3.01
N GLU A 15 -13.80 7.92 2.75
CA GLU A 15 -13.64 8.97 1.73
C GLU A 15 -12.35 8.78 0.94
N ASN A 16 -12.30 9.36 -0.27
CA ASN A 16 -11.06 9.42 -1.02
C ASN A 16 -10.15 10.49 -0.41
N TYR A 17 -9.07 10.08 0.23
CA TYR A 17 -8.13 10.98 0.88
C TYR A 17 -7.42 11.94 -0.10
N LEU A 18 -7.42 11.65 -1.40
CA LEU A 18 -6.92 12.55 -2.45
C LEU A 18 -7.86 13.75 -2.70
N ASN A 19 -9.06 13.75 -2.13
CA ASN A 19 -10.05 14.81 -2.28
C ASN A 19 -10.37 15.50 -0.94
N ILE A 20 -9.55 15.29 0.09
CA ILE A 20 -9.73 15.96 1.38
C ILE A 20 -9.48 17.46 1.21
N THR A 21 -10.38 18.27 1.77
CA THR A 21 -10.29 19.74 1.79
C THR A 21 -10.17 20.28 3.22
N ASP A 22 -9.77 19.43 4.16
CA ASP A 22 -9.50 19.84 5.53
C ASP A 22 -8.26 20.73 5.56
N GLU A 23 -8.29 21.81 6.33
CA GLU A 23 -7.17 22.75 6.44
C GLU A 23 -6.81 22.98 7.91
N ASN A 24 -5.52 22.85 8.26
CA ASN A 24 -5.00 23.11 9.61
C ASN A 24 -5.76 22.37 10.74
N GLN A 25 -6.19 21.13 10.48
CA GLN A 25 -7.04 20.37 11.40
C GLN A 25 -6.25 19.39 12.28
N TYR A 26 -5.14 18.85 11.76
CA TYR A 26 -4.43 17.74 12.40
C TYR A 26 -3.04 18.15 12.88
N ASP A 27 -2.67 17.70 14.08
CA ASP A 27 -1.32 17.83 14.63
C ASP A 27 -0.37 16.74 14.08
N PHE A 28 -0.95 15.63 13.63
CA PHE A 28 -0.23 14.48 13.11
C PHE A 28 -1.03 13.77 12.02
N ALA A 29 -0.38 13.39 10.93
CA ALA A 29 -0.96 12.54 9.89
C ALA A 29 0.03 11.44 9.49
N THR A 30 -0.48 10.30 9.04
CA THR A 30 0.35 9.18 8.60
C THR A 30 -0.24 8.43 7.42
N LEU A 31 0.64 7.96 6.53
CA LEU A 31 0.33 6.95 5.54
C LEU A 31 1.14 5.68 5.86
N ILE A 32 0.42 4.61 6.15
CA ILE A 32 0.99 3.30 6.50
C ILE A 32 0.94 2.36 5.29
N TYR A 33 1.67 1.24 5.35
CA TYR A 33 1.72 0.24 4.27
C TYR A 33 2.21 0.81 2.93
N THR A 34 3.15 1.76 2.97
CA THR A 34 3.79 2.30 1.76
C THR A 34 2.82 2.92 0.74
N VAL A 35 1.64 3.36 1.18
CA VAL A 35 0.61 3.96 0.31
C VAL A 35 1.16 5.12 -0.53
N ILE A 36 2.07 5.93 0.05
CA ILE A 36 2.70 7.04 -0.67
C ILE A 36 3.46 6.57 -1.93
N MET A 37 4.00 5.35 -1.93
CA MET A 37 4.76 4.82 -3.08
C MET A 37 3.84 4.46 -4.24
N ALA A 38 2.64 3.94 -3.98
CA ALA A 38 1.63 3.73 -5.02
C ALA A 38 1.18 5.04 -5.68
N LEU A 39 1.27 6.17 -4.95
CA LEU A 39 0.89 7.49 -5.41
C LEU A 39 2.03 8.28 -6.06
N LEU A 40 3.27 7.76 -6.06
CA LEU A 40 4.44 8.52 -6.50
C LEU A 40 4.27 9.07 -7.93
N HIS A 41 3.63 8.30 -8.82
CA HIS A 41 3.32 8.74 -10.17
C HIS A 41 2.40 9.97 -10.21
N LEU A 42 1.45 10.09 -9.28
CA LEU A 42 0.55 11.24 -9.13
C LEU A 42 1.26 12.42 -8.44
N LEU A 43 2.14 12.15 -7.48
CA LEU A 43 2.89 13.18 -6.74
C LEU A 43 3.86 13.99 -7.62
N THR A 44 4.22 13.49 -8.81
CA THR A 44 5.00 14.26 -9.78
C THR A 44 4.26 15.49 -10.28
N GLU A 45 2.92 15.48 -10.24
CA GLU A 45 2.10 16.67 -10.37
C GLU A 45 2.11 17.41 -9.02
N LYS A 46 2.76 18.59 -8.99
CA LYS A 46 3.07 19.40 -7.79
C LYS A 46 1.94 19.62 -6.77
N ASN A 47 0.69 19.32 -7.11
CA ASN A 47 -0.47 19.59 -6.28
C ASN A 47 -0.76 18.49 -5.24
N TYR A 48 -0.39 17.23 -5.49
CA TYR A 48 -0.82 16.14 -4.59
C TYR A 48 -0.06 16.09 -3.26
N TYR A 49 1.19 16.58 -3.22
CA TYR A 49 1.93 16.70 -1.95
C TYR A 49 1.32 17.77 -1.04
N ASN A 50 0.73 18.82 -1.61
CA ASN A 50 0.12 19.91 -0.84
C ASN A 50 -1.11 19.44 -0.06
N ILE A 51 -1.87 18.48 -0.57
CA ILE A 51 -3.04 17.92 0.11
C ILE A 51 -2.66 17.43 1.52
N PHE A 52 -1.53 16.73 1.65
CA PHE A 52 -1.09 16.22 2.97
C PHE A 52 -0.47 17.29 3.87
N LEU A 53 0.01 18.39 3.31
CA LEU A 53 0.54 19.50 4.09
C LEU A 53 -0.56 20.46 4.57
N GLU A 54 -1.58 20.71 3.76
CA GLU A 54 -2.67 21.65 4.04
C GLU A 54 -3.54 21.19 5.21
N VAL A 55 -3.73 19.87 5.35
CA VAL A 55 -4.50 19.29 6.46
C VAL A 55 -3.80 19.47 7.81
N LEU A 56 -2.47 19.66 7.83
CA LEU A 56 -1.68 19.78 9.04
C LEU A 56 -1.70 21.22 9.58
N LYS A 57 -1.82 21.34 10.91
CA LYS A 57 -1.58 22.60 11.62
C LYS A 57 -0.13 23.03 11.44
N LYS A 58 0.13 24.33 11.64
CA LYS A 58 1.51 24.84 11.76
C LYS A 58 2.26 24.11 12.88
N GLY A 59 3.36 23.44 12.53
CA GLY A 59 4.15 22.62 13.46
C GLY A 59 3.67 21.17 13.59
N GLY A 60 2.62 20.80 12.86
CA GLY A 60 2.18 19.41 12.74
C GLY A 60 3.20 18.54 11.99
N SER A 61 3.11 17.23 12.18
CA SER A 61 4.07 16.27 11.64
C SER A 61 3.40 15.25 10.70
N PHE A 62 4.09 14.92 9.62
CA PHE A 62 3.68 13.86 8.69
C PHE A 62 4.63 12.67 8.78
N PHE A 63 4.10 11.47 9.00
CA PHE A 63 4.89 10.24 9.09
C PHE A 63 4.59 9.30 7.92
N LEU A 64 5.65 8.93 7.21
CA LEU A 64 5.61 8.00 6.09
C LEU A 64 6.31 6.69 6.45
N ASP A 65 5.61 5.59 6.23
CA ASP A 65 6.21 4.24 6.22
C ASP A 65 6.61 3.91 4.78
N VAL A 66 7.92 3.85 4.50
CA VAL A 66 8.50 3.62 3.17
C VAL A 66 9.62 2.59 3.22
N PHE A 67 9.90 1.96 2.09
CA PHE A 67 10.99 0.98 2.00
C PHE A 67 12.36 1.65 1.86
N THR A 68 13.36 1.01 2.44
CA THR A 68 14.78 1.32 2.21
C THR A 68 15.31 0.49 1.06
N GLU A 69 16.42 0.91 0.43
CA GLU A 69 17.15 0.12 -0.58
C GLU A 69 17.50 -1.29 -0.12
N HIS A 70 17.66 -1.51 1.20
CA HIS A 70 17.89 -2.84 1.75
C HIS A 70 16.78 -3.83 1.37
N LYS A 71 15.50 -3.41 1.35
CA LYS A 71 14.38 -4.29 0.95
C LYS A 71 14.56 -4.77 -0.49
N TYR A 72 14.93 -3.86 -1.39
CA TYR A 72 15.20 -4.20 -2.79
C TYR A 72 16.39 -5.16 -2.91
N ASN A 73 17.49 -4.88 -2.19
CA ASN A 73 18.71 -5.68 -2.27
C ASN A 73 18.55 -7.13 -1.75
N VAL A 74 17.60 -7.38 -0.85
CA VAL A 74 17.28 -8.73 -0.35
C VAL A 74 16.10 -9.37 -1.09
N PHE A 75 15.45 -8.65 -1.99
CA PHE A 75 14.34 -9.18 -2.77
C PHE A 75 14.83 -10.28 -3.71
N THR A 76 14.13 -11.41 -3.69
CA THR A 76 14.47 -12.57 -4.51
C THR A 76 13.34 -12.83 -5.49
N GLU A 77 13.69 -12.89 -6.78
CA GLU A 77 12.75 -13.29 -7.82
C GLU A 77 12.28 -14.72 -7.59
N SER A 78 10.99 -14.97 -7.83
CA SER A 78 10.42 -16.30 -7.67
C SER A 78 9.17 -16.50 -8.53
N ASN A 79 8.84 -17.76 -8.77
CA ASN A 79 7.62 -18.15 -9.46
C ASN A 79 7.09 -19.44 -8.82
N ASN A 80 6.03 -19.33 -8.03
CA ASN A 80 5.51 -20.40 -7.17
C ASN A 80 4.03 -20.63 -7.41
N TRP A 81 3.63 -21.88 -7.58
CA TRP A 81 2.24 -22.23 -7.89
C TRP A 81 1.70 -23.13 -6.79
N TYR A 82 0.50 -22.81 -6.28
CA TYR A 82 -0.14 -23.54 -5.21
C TYR A 82 -1.56 -23.96 -5.58
N PHE A 83 -1.88 -25.23 -5.32
CA PHE A 83 -3.24 -25.74 -5.38
C PHE A 83 -3.87 -25.62 -4.00
N ARG A 84 -4.89 -24.77 -3.88
CA ARG A 84 -5.63 -24.53 -2.63
C ARG A 84 -6.94 -25.27 -2.68
N ASN A 85 -6.92 -26.60 -2.56
CA ASN A 85 -8.11 -27.44 -2.75
C ASN A 85 -9.27 -27.12 -1.80
N ASN A 86 -8.96 -26.66 -0.58
CA ASN A 86 -9.94 -26.39 0.47
C ASN A 86 -10.21 -24.89 0.65
N GLY A 87 -9.88 -24.06 -0.35
CA GLY A 87 -9.93 -22.61 -0.23
C GLY A 87 -8.84 -22.05 0.69
N GLY A 88 -8.97 -20.78 1.06
CA GLY A 88 -7.96 -20.03 1.80
C GLY A 88 -8.24 -18.52 1.79
N PHE A 89 -7.17 -17.74 1.99
CA PHE A 89 -7.24 -16.29 2.11
C PHE A 89 -7.96 -15.60 0.94
N TRP A 90 -7.73 -16.07 -0.29
CA TRP A 90 -8.24 -15.43 -1.50
C TRP A 90 -9.65 -15.87 -1.90
N SER A 91 -10.10 -17.05 -1.45
CA SER A 91 -11.38 -17.64 -1.84
C SER A 91 -11.78 -18.74 -0.86
N PRO A 92 -13.06 -18.82 -0.43
CA PRO A 92 -13.52 -19.93 0.42
C PRO A 92 -13.60 -21.26 -0.35
N GLU A 93 -13.79 -21.24 -1.67
CA GLU A 93 -13.72 -22.42 -2.54
C GLU A 93 -12.30 -22.67 -3.04
N GLY A 94 -12.06 -23.86 -3.61
CA GLY A 94 -10.74 -24.21 -4.13
C GLY A 94 -10.27 -23.35 -5.32
N TYR A 95 -8.98 -23.01 -5.33
CA TYR A 95 -8.37 -22.15 -6.36
C TYR A 95 -6.91 -22.53 -6.64
N ILE A 96 -6.39 -22.04 -7.76
CA ILE A 96 -4.95 -22.04 -8.07
C ILE A 96 -4.41 -20.65 -7.78
N GLU A 97 -3.29 -20.61 -7.05
CA GLU A 97 -2.56 -19.40 -6.71
C GLU A 97 -1.24 -19.40 -7.46
N LEU A 98 -1.03 -18.43 -8.35
CA LEU A 98 0.23 -18.21 -9.05
C LEU A 98 0.89 -16.96 -8.47
N ASN A 99 1.99 -17.16 -7.75
CA ASN A 99 2.79 -16.08 -7.18
C ASN A 99 4.02 -15.85 -8.03
N GLN A 100 4.29 -14.60 -8.37
CA GLN A 100 5.44 -14.19 -9.15
C GLN A 100 6.06 -12.94 -8.54
N ASN A 101 7.36 -13.02 -8.30
CA ASN A 101 8.19 -11.94 -7.80
C ASN A 101 9.19 -11.57 -8.89
N LEU A 102 9.19 -10.32 -9.33
CA LEU A 102 10.07 -9.80 -10.38
C LEU A 102 10.84 -8.58 -9.89
N ASN A 103 12.10 -8.47 -10.32
CA ASN A 103 12.91 -7.28 -10.17
C ASN A 103 12.99 -6.51 -11.49
N TYR A 104 12.95 -5.20 -11.39
CA TYR A 104 13.16 -4.27 -12.49
C TYR A 104 14.29 -3.29 -12.11
N ASP A 105 14.95 -2.74 -13.12
CA ASP A 105 15.96 -1.69 -12.90
C ASP A 105 15.35 -0.48 -12.17
N GLY A 106 16.19 0.24 -11.41
CA GLY A 106 15.77 1.45 -10.70
C GLY A 106 15.01 1.19 -9.39
N TYR A 107 15.46 0.22 -8.59
CA TYR A 107 14.91 -0.13 -7.28
C TYR A 107 13.43 -0.55 -7.29
N THR A 108 12.93 -0.98 -8.44
CA THR A 108 11.53 -1.36 -8.61
C THR A 108 11.37 -2.88 -8.53
N SER A 109 10.43 -3.35 -7.70
CA SER A 109 10.08 -4.76 -7.61
C SER A 109 8.56 -4.97 -7.71
N LEU A 110 8.15 -6.13 -8.20
CA LEU A 110 6.75 -6.53 -8.31
C LEU A 110 6.54 -7.83 -7.55
N GLU A 111 5.56 -7.83 -6.65
CA GLU A 111 4.97 -9.04 -6.07
C GLU A 111 3.56 -9.18 -6.66
N GLN A 112 3.35 -10.22 -7.45
CA GLN A 112 2.09 -10.46 -8.14
C GLN A 112 1.49 -11.78 -7.69
N THR A 113 0.21 -11.74 -7.31
CA THR A 113 -0.58 -12.93 -7.03
C THR A 113 -1.73 -13.01 -8.04
N THR A 114 -1.79 -14.11 -8.79
CA THR A 114 -2.90 -14.42 -9.69
C THR A 114 -3.70 -15.58 -9.13
N ILE A 115 -5.01 -15.35 -8.96
CA ILE A 115 -5.96 -16.29 -8.40
C ILE A 115 -6.87 -16.79 -9.52
N ILE A 116 -6.80 -18.09 -9.79
CA ILE A 116 -7.64 -18.74 -10.79
C ILE A 116 -8.69 -19.57 -10.05
N THR A 117 -9.93 -19.11 -10.07
CA THR A 117 -11.09 -19.87 -9.59
C THR A 117 -11.82 -20.50 -10.76
N ILE A 118 -12.65 -21.52 -10.51
CA ILE A 118 -13.46 -22.19 -11.53
C ILE A 118 -14.41 -21.22 -12.24
N LYS A 119 -14.84 -20.15 -11.57
CA LYS A 119 -15.82 -19.20 -12.10
C LYS A 119 -15.16 -18.00 -12.77
N HIS A 120 -14.09 -17.43 -12.20
CA HIS A 120 -13.39 -16.25 -12.76
C HIS A 120 -11.91 -16.18 -12.34
N PRO A 121 -10.98 -15.80 -13.23
CA PRO A 121 -9.63 -15.41 -12.85
C PRO A 121 -9.59 -13.98 -12.27
N ARG A 122 -8.73 -13.75 -11.28
CA ARG A 122 -8.41 -12.43 -10.71
C ARG A 122 -6.90 -12.26 -10.63
N VAL A 123 -6.39 -11.08 -10.97
CA VAL A 123 -4.95 -10.74 -10.87
C VAL A 123 -4.80 -9.57 -9.92
N LEU A 124 -3.93 -9.72 -8.93
CA LEU A 124 -3.64 -8.70 -7.93
C LEU A 124 -2.14 -8.38 -7.98
N PRO A 125 -1.74 -7.33 -8.70
CA PRO A 125 -0.36 -6.87 -8.72
C PRO A 125 -0.12 -5.91 -7.54
N LEU A 126 0.99 -6.11 -6.83
CA LEU A 126 1.51 -5.17 -5.85
C LEU A 126 2.89 -4.70 -6.30
N PHE A 127 2.96 -3.43 -6.70
CA PHE A 127 4.21 -2.80 -7.09
C PHE A 127 4.87 -2.15 -5.88
N HIS A 128 6.18 -2.30 -5.80
CA HIS A 128 7.03 -1.59 -4.86
C HIS A 128 7.97 -0.70 -5.68
N LEU A 129 7.70 0.60 -5.61
CA LEU A 129 8.51 1.68 -6.18
C LEU A 129 9.44 2.25 -5.11
#